data_AF-A0A1F3L7H3-F1
#
_entry.id   AF-A0A1F3L7H3-F1
#
_cell.length_a   1.000
_cell.length_b   1.000
_cell.length_c   1.000
_cell.angle_alpha   90.00
_cell.angle_beta   90.00
_cell.angle_gamma   90.00
#
_symmetry.space_group_name_H-M   'P 1'
#
loop_
_entity.id
_entity.type
_entity.pdbx_description
1 polymer ?
#
loop_
_entity_poly.entity_id
_entity_poly.type
_entity_poly.pdbx_seq_one_letter_code
_entity_poly.pdbx_strand_id
1 'polypeptide(L)' 'MTGINYIINEQGKKVAVMLDLTEYGAIWEDFYEKLTSSARSDTKEIKSGKRKKDFFNFIEHHSYKLPADYKFNREELYER' A
#
# COMPACT_ATOMS: atom_id res chain seq x y z
N MET A 1 -10.14 -4.80 -7.71
CA MET A 1 -10.15 -5.90 -6.72
C MET A 1 -10.71 -5.27 -5.46
N THR A 2 -11.94 -5.57 -5.10
CA THR A 2 -12.63 -4.88 -3.99
C THR A 2 -12.18 -5.46 -2.65
N GLY A 3 -12.07 -4.61 -1.62
CA GLY A 3 -11.81 -5.05 -0.24
C GLY A 3 -10.33 -5.28 0.11
N ILE A 4 -10.11 -6.10 1.14
CA ILE A 4 -8.80 -6.41 1.73
C ILE A 4 -8.48 -7.88 1.47
N ASN A 5 -7.37 -8.13 0.76
CA ASN A 5 -6.90 -9.48 0.48
C ASN A 5 -5.60 -9.77 1.25
N TYR A 6 -5.43 -11.00 1.71
CA TYR A 6 -4.24 -11.42 2.45
C TYR A 6 -3.47 -12.49 1.68
N ILE A 7 -2.15 -12.36 1.68
CA ILE A 7 -1.23 -13.42 1.27
C ILE A 7 -0.91 -14.24 2.52
N ILE A 8 -1.09 -15.56 2.41
CA ILE A 8 -0.94 -16.51 3.50
C ILE A 8 0.22 -17.43 3.17
N ASN A 9 1.11 -17.66 4.15
CA ASN A 9 2.21 -18.60 4.00
C ASN A 9 1.74 -20.06 4.13
N GLU A 10 2.65 -21.01 3.92
CA GLU A 10 2.36 -22.45 4.00
C GLU A 10 1.83 -22.91 5.37
N GLN A 11 2.13 -22.16 6.43
CA GLN A 11 1.68 -22.43 7.79
C GLN A 11 0.30 -21.82 8.09
N GLY A 12 -0.37 -21.21 7.11
CA GLY A 12 -1.66 -20.55 7.30
C GLY A 12 -1.56 -19.15 7.93
N LYS A 13 -0.37 -18.58 8.08
CA LYS A 13 -0.14 -17.25 8.66
C LYS A 13 -0.18 -16.16 7.60
N LYS A 14 -0.92 -15.08 7.87
CA LYS A 14 -0.97 -13.89 7.01
C LYS A 14 0.38 -13.17 7.03
N VAL A 15 1.02 -13.02 5.87
CA VAL A 15 2.37 -12.44 5.73
C VAL A 15 2.38 -11.13 4.95
N ALA A 16 1.41 -10.90 4.08
CA ALA A 16 1.25 -9.63 3.39
C ALA A 16 -0.23 -9.32 3.16
N VAL A 17 -0.53 -8.05 2.90
CA VAL A 17 -1.87 -7.53 2.64
C VAL A 17 -1.87 -6.74 1.34
N MET A 18 -2.90 -6.96 0.54
CA MET A 18 -3.17 -6.20 -0.67
C MET A 18 -4.48 -5.43 -0.47
N LEU A 19 -4.39 -4.11 -0.63
CA LEU A 19 -5.45 -3.16 -0.31
C LEU A 19 -5.92 -2.46 -1.58
N ASP A 20 -7.24 -2.30 -1.73
CA ASP A 20 -7.78 -1.35 -2.70
C ASP A 20 -7.53 0.08 -2.22
N LEU A 21 -6.63 0.80 -2.90
CA LEU A 21 -6.30 2.18 -2.54
C LEU A 21 -7.44 3.18 -2.82
N THR A 22 -8.43 2.80 -3.65
CA THR A 22 -9.62 3.62 -3.91
C THR A 22 -10.52 3.66 -2.68
N GLU A 23 -10.66 2.50 -2.02
CA GLU A 23 -11.54 2.32 -0.87
C GLU A 23 -10.81 2.63 0.45
N TYR A 24 -9.55 2.21 0.57
CA TYR A 24 -8.79 2.26 1.83
C TYR A 24 -7.62 3.26 1.81
N GLY A 25 -7.48 4.07 0.75
CA GLY A 25 -6.34 4.98 0.59
C GLY A 25 -6.14 5.97 1.74
N ALA A 26 -7.24 6.48 2.33
CA ALA A 26 -7.16 7.41 3.46
C ALA A 26 -6.57 6.76 4.72
N ILE A 27 -6.97 5.52 5.03
CA ILE A 27 -6.43 4.77 6.17
C ILE A 27 -4.94 4.49 5.96
N TRP A 28 -4.55 4.24 4.70
CA TRP A 28 -3.17 3.98 4.37
C TRP A 28 -2.28 5.23 4.45
N GLU A 29 -2.82 6.39 4.10
CA GLU A 29 -2.18 7.69 4.32
C GLU A 29 -1.94 7.96 5.81
N ASP A 30 -2.94 7.76 6.67
CA ASP A 30 -2.81 7.91 8.12
C ASP A 30 -1.74 6.97 8.71
N PHE A 31 -1.68 5.74 8.22
CA PHE A 31 -0.66 4.78 8.65
C PHE A 31 0.74 5.20 8.21
N TYR A 32 0.90 5.60 6.96
CA TYR A 32 2.19 6.07 6.42
C TYR A 32 2.67 7.34 7.13
N GLU A 33 1.77 8.27 7.44
CA GLU A 33 2.08 9.46 8.23
C GLU A 33 2.58 9.09 9.63
N LYS A 34 1.92 8.16 10.32
CA LYS A 34 2.35 7.71 11.66
C LYS A 34 3.69 6.98 11.63
N LEU A 35 3.97 6.18 10.59
CA LEU A 35 5.28 5.55 10.43
C LEU A 35 6.38 6.58 10.23
N THR A 36 6.15 7.57 9.37
CA THR A 36 7.16 8.56 9.00
C THR A 36 7.29 9.73 9.98
N SER A 37 6.29 9.98 10.83
CA SER A 37 6.34 11.04 11.85
C SER A 37 7.34 10.76 12.96
N SER A 38 7.52 9.49 13.34
CA SER A 38 8.56 9.07 14.30
C SER A 38 9.98 9.36 13.82
N ALA A 39 10.20 9.43 12.50
CA ALA A 39 11.49 9.74 11.89
C ALA A 39 11.77 11.26 11.79
N ARG A 40 10.79 12.12 12.12
CA ARG A 40 10.89 13.57 12.00
C ARG A 40 10.37 14.23 13.27
N SER A 41 11.27 14.41 14.22
CA SER A 41 11.09 15.27 15.40
C SER A 41 10.51 16.63 14.97
N ASP A 42 9.38 16.98 15.57
CA ASP A 42 8.88 18.34 15.76
C ASP A 42 9.10 19.30 14.59
N THR A 43 8.24 19.28 13.57
CA THR A 43 7.63 20.54 13.12
C THR A 43 6.55 20.34 12.04
N LYS A 44 5.45 21.04 12.29
CA LYS A 44 4.43 21.53 11.35
C LYS A 44 3.31 20.54 11.04
N GLU A 45 2.11 20.99 11.42
CA GLU A 45 0.86 20.76 10.71
C GLU A 45 1.08 21.00 9.21
N ILE A 46 1.47 19.97 8.47
CA ILE A 46 1.52 20.08 7.02
C ILE A 46 0.11 19.77 6.55
N LYS A 47 -0.52 20.79 5.96
CA LYS A 47 -1.82 20.75 5.28
C LYS A 47 -2.01 19.41 4.56
N SER A 48 -2.88 18.55 5.11
CA SER A 48 -3.18 17.18 4.65
C SER A 48 -3.37 17.07 3.13
N GLY A 49 -3.96 18.08 2.49
CA GLY A 49 -4.18 18.09 1.04
C GLY A 49 -2.92 18.06 0.16
N LYS A 50 -1.77 18.59 0.62
CA LYS A 50 -0.52 18.55 -0.17
C LYS A 50 0.17 17.18 -0.05
N ARG A 51 0.16 16.59 1.14
CA ARG A 51 0.74 15.27 1.40
C ARG A 51 0.01 14.16 0.65
N LYS A 52 -1.31 14.23 0.56
CA LYS A 52 -2.11 13.30 -0.25
C LYS A 52 -1.60 13.24 -1.69
N LYS A 53 -1.43 14.41 -2.33
CA LYS A 53 -0.93 14.49 -3.70
C LYS A 53 0.49 13.94 -3.83
N ASP A 54 1.36 14.27 -2.89
CA ASP A 54 2.75 13.78 -2.90
C ASP A 54 2.82 12.26 -2.69
N PHE A 55 1.96 11.69 -1.85
CA PHE A 55 1.84 10.24 -1.64
C PHE A 55 1.34 9.53 -2.91
N PHE A 56 0.25 9.99 -3.52
CA PHE A 56 -0.25 9.37 -4.75
C PHE A 56 0.76 9.49 -5.90
N ASN A 57 1.44 10.64 -6.03
CA ASN A 57 2.55 10.78 -6.97
C ASN A 57 3.68 9.79 -6.67
N PHE A 58 4.07 9.62 -5.41
CA PHE A 58 5.08 8.66 -5.00
C PHE A 58 4.68 7.23 -5.39
N ILE A 59 3.45 6.83 -5.11
CA ILE A 59 2.91 5.52 -5.50
C ILE A 59 2.91 5.37 -7.02
N GLU A 60 2.46 6.38 -7.79
CA GLU A 60 2.50 6.31 -9.26
C GLU A 60 3.91 6.11 -9.81
N HIS A 61 4.93 6.75 -9.23
CA HIS A 61 6.31 6.63 -9.69
C HIS A 61 7.00 5.32 -9.29
N HIS A 62 6.59 4.71 -8.17
CA HIS A 62 7.22 3.49 -7.63
C HIS A 62 6.34 2.25 -7.79
N SER A 63 5.16 2.38 -8.39
CA SER A 63 4.28 1.26 -8.70
C SER A 63 4.65 0.65 -10.05
N TYR A 64 4.57 -0.67 -10.11
CA TYR A 64 4.65 -1.41 -11.36
C TYR A 64 3.27 -1.42 -12.02
N LYS A 65 3.17 -0.94 -13.26
CA LYS A 65 1.93 -1.04 -14.04
C LYS A 65 1.75 -2.48 -14.49
N LEU A 66 0.70 -3.12 -13.98
CA LEU A 66 0.36 -4.46 -14.42
C LEU A 66 -0.06 -4.44 -15.91
N PRO A 67 0.43 -5.38 -16.73
CA PRO A 67 -0.07 -5.58 -18.09
C PRO A 67 -1.59 -5.76 -18.13
N ALA A 68 -2.23 -5.33 -19.22
CA ALA A 68 -3.68 -5.42 -19.37
C ALA A 68 -4.20 -6.87 -19.35
N ASP A 69 -3.34 -7.83 -19.71
CA ASP A 69 -3.58 -9.27 -19.71
C ASP A 69 -3.08 -9.98 -18.45
N TYR A 70 -2.65 -9.23 -17.42
CA TYR A 70 -2.13 -9.80 -16.18
C TYR A 70 -3.16 -10.71 -15.50
N LYS A 71 -2.85 -12.00 -15.44
CA LYS A 71 -3.59 -12.99 -14.66
C LYS A 71 -2.79 -13.28 -13.39
N PHE A 72 -3.34 -12.86 -12.25
CA PHE A 72 -2.76 -13.16 -10.95
C PHE A 72 -2.77 -14.68 -10.72
N ASN A 73 -1.62 -15.33 -10.89
CA ASN A 73 -1.46 -16.75 -10.62
C ASN A 73 -1.13 -16.95 -9.13
N ARG A 74 -2.02 -17.61 -8.40
CA ARG A 74 -1.80 -17.90 -6.97
C ARG A 74 -0.69 -18.93 -6.74
N GLU A 75 -0.37 -19.74 -7.75
CA GLU A 75 0.63 -20.80 -7.63
C GLU A 75 2.07 -20.24 -7.70
N GLU A 76 2.30 -19.14 -8.43
CA GLU A 76 3.62 -18.48 -8.53
C GLU A 76 4.10 -17.84 -7.22
N LEU A 77 3.21 -17.65 -6.24
CA LEU A 77 3.56 -17.11 -4.92
C LEU A 77 4.34 -18.09 -4.04
N TYR A 78 4.27 -19.39 -4.35
CA TYR A 78 4.90 -20.46 -3.57
C TYR A 78 6.24 -20.94 -4.16
N GLU A 79 6.67 -20.43 -5.33
CA GLU A 79 7.91 -20.86 -5.99
C GLU A 79 9.18 -20.11 -5.52
N ARG A 80 9.22 -19.52 -4.32
CA ARG A 80 10.42 -18.81 -3.81
C ARG A 80 10.84 -19.22 -2.41
#